data_AF-A0A4R6YSU7-F1
#
_entry.id   AF-A0A4R6YSU7-F1
#
_cell.length_a   1.000
_cell.length_b   1.000
_cell.length_c   1.000
_cell.angle_alpha   90.00
_cell.angle_beta   90.00
_cell.angle_gamma   90.00
#
_symmetry.space_group_name_H-M   'P 1'
#
loop_
_entity.id
_entity.type
_entity.pdbx_description
1 polymer ?
#
loop_
_entity_poly.entity_id
_entity_poly.type
_entity_poly.pdbx_seq_one_letter_code
_entity_poly.pdbx_strand_id
1 'polypeptide(L)'
;MKSALLLALLALGAAADEPPKPASSIPPAELMPPNVRFVETVLQRKPLHALNALGGLRLPKIEVFEHGSGHLLHVVGWDKRSLPRLDRALQKKRISLGDPPLQEILATLDDKDGNAITPLPLADGDVVVVVYWAAWCGPCGTAMTELRKHMQADPSRRYVWYAIEADPVKQKLQRQTTR
;
A
#
# COMPACT_ATOMS: atom_id res chain seq x y z
N MET A 1 -7.86 48.70 -58.40
CA MET A 1 -7.67 47.23 -58.46
C MET A 1 -6.34 46.89 -57.80
N LYS A 2 -6.36 46.29 -56.59
CA LYS A 2 -5.38 45.31 -56.08
C LYS A 2 -5.76 44.94 -54.63
N SER A 3 -5.95 43.64 -54.44
CA SER A 3 -6.31 42.94 -53.20
C SER A 3 -5.14 42.76 -52.24
N ALA A 4 -5.44 42.67 -50.95
CA ALA A 4 -4.74 41.90 -49.90
C ALA A 4 -5.67 41.93 -48.66
N LEU A 5 -6.45 40.91 -48.29
CA LEU A 5 -6.22 39.50 -47.93
C LEU A 5 -5.38 39.30 -46.65
N LEU A 6 -6.10 38.92 -45.57
CA LEU A 6 -5.74 38.09 -44.40
C LEU A 6 -4.53 38.55 -43.53
N LEU A 7 -4.51 38.44 -42.19
CA LEU A 7 -4.90 37.35 -41.30
C LEU A 7 -5.19 37.91 -39.89
N ALA A 8 -6.29 37.50 -39.27
CA ALA A 8 -6.48 37.60 -37.83
C ALA A 8 -5.90 36.34 -37.17
N LEU A 9 -4.85 36.50 -36.35
CA LEU A 9 -4.32 35.43 -35.48
C LEU A 9 -5.07 35.47 -34.14
N LEU A 10 -6.03 34.57 -33.97
CA LEU A 10 -6.57 34.18 -32.68
C LEU A 10 -5.59 33.21 -32.03
N ALA A 11 -4.88 33.65 -31.01
CA ALA A 11 -4.15 32.77 -30.10
C ALA A 11 -5.13 32.20 -29.06
N LEU A 12 -5.71 31.04 -29.35
CA LEU A 12 -6.34 30.20 -28.33
C LEU A 12 -5.21 29.54 -27.52
N GLY A 13 -4.93 30.08 -26.33
CA GLY A 13 -4.13 29.40 -25.34
C GLY A 13 -4.90 28.18 -24.82
N ALA A 14 -4.52 26.99 -25.28
CA ALA A 14 -4.95 25.74 -24.66
C ALA A 14 -4.31 25.65 -23.27
N ALA A 15 -5.10 25.85 -22.22
CA ALA A 15 -4.76 25.35 -20.90
C ALA A 15 -4.70 23.82 -21.03
N ALA A 16 -3.50 23.26 -20.90
CA ALA A 16 -3.33 21.83 -20.79
C ALA A 16 -3.99 21.41 -19.46
N ASP A 17 -5.19 20.82 -19.54
CA ASP A 17 -5.78 20.07 -18.45
C ASP A 17 -4.78 18.99 -18.03
N GLU A 18 -4.16 19.15 -16.86
CA GLU A 18 -3.46 18.05 -16.21
C GLU A 18 -4.48 16.90 -16.07
N PRO A 19 -4.15 15.67 -16.52
CA PRO A 19 -5.04 14.54 -16.36
C PRO A 19 -5.35 14.37 -14.86
N PRO A 20 -6.61 14.11 -14.48
CA PRO A 20 -6.98 13.98 -13.08
C PRO A 20 -6.10 12.91 -12.44
N LYS A 21 -5.31 13.34 -11.45
CA LYS A 21 -4.46 12.45 -10.64
C LYS A 21 -5.38 11.32 -10.13
N PRO A 22 -5.10 10.04 -10.44
CA PRO A 22 -5.98 8.95 -10.02
C PRO A 22 -6.14 9.06 -8.50
N ALA A 23 -7.40 9.14 -8.05
CA ALA A 23 -7.73 9.27 -6.64
C ALA A 23 -6.95 8.22 -5.85
N SER A 24 -6.21 8.67 -4.81
CA SER A 24 -5.44 7.77 -3.95
C SER A 24 -6.33 6.62 -3.50
N SER A 25 -5.94 5.39 -3.80
CA SER A 25 -6.66 4.17 -3.42
C SER A 25 -6.44 3.77 -1.96
N ILE A 26 -5.62 4.52 -1.22
CA ILE A 26 -5.47 4.39 0.23
C ILE A 26 -6.62 5.12 0.93
N PRO A 27 -7.33 4.49 1.89
CA PRO A 27 -8.16 5.23 2.82
C PRO A 27 -7.33 6.32 3.54
N PRO A 28 -7.79 7.57 3.61
CA PRO A 28 -7.15 8.58 4.44
C PRO A 28 -6.93 8.08 5.87
N ALA A 29 -5.78 8.40 6.47
CA ALA A 29 -5.42 7.95 7.81
C ALA A 29 -6.46 8.35 8.86
N GLU A 30 -7.17 9.46 8.63
CA GLU A 30 -8.24 10.00 9.47
C GLU A 30 -9.49 9.11 9.48
N LEU A 31 -9.66 8.25 8.49
CA LEU A 31 -10.77 7.30 8.41
C LEU A 31 -10.46 5.96 9.08
N MET A 32 -9.27 5.81 9.66
CA MET A 32 -8.87 4.58 10.32
C MET A 32 -9.60 4.43 11.67
N PRO A 33 -10.10 3.22 11.98
CA PRO A 33 -10.73 2.96 13.27
C PRO A 33 -9.78 3.26 14.44
N PRO A 34 -10.29 3.66 15.62
CA PRO A 34 -9.45 4.05 16.76
C PRO A 34 -8.56 2.92 17.29
N ASN A 35 -8.92 1.66 17.03
CA ASN A 35 -8.12 0.48 17.35
C ASN A 35 -7.04 0.16 16.31
N VAL A 36 -6.86 0.99 15.27
CA VAL A 36 -5.86 0.80 14.22
C VAL A 36 -4.82 1.91 14.24
N ARG A 37 -3.56 1.53 14.42
CA ARG A 37 -2.41 2.42 14.21
C ARG A 37 -1.93 2.26 12.78
N PHE A 38 -2.14 3.28 11.97
CA PHE A 38 -1.84 3.27 10.54
C PHE A 38 -0.49 3.93 10.25
N VAL A 39 0.32 3.27 9.43
CA VAL A 39 1.65 3.74 9.01
C VAL A 39 1.75 3.58 7.50
N GLU A 40 1.94 4.70 6.81
CA GLU A 40 2.26 4.67 5.38
C GLU A 40 3.77 4.59 5.17
N THR A 41 4.18 3.68 4.30
CA THR A 41 5.59 3.40 4.03
C THR A 41 5.81 3.14 2.55
N VAL A 42 7.06 3.14 2.13
CA VAL A 42 7.47 2.80 0.77
C VAL A 42 8.45 1.62 0.85
N LEU A 43 8.35 0.69 -0.09
CA LEU A 43 9.31 -0.41 -0.16
C LEU A 43 10.68 0.11 -0.60
N GLN A 44 11.76 -0.28 0.06
CA GLN A 44 13.11 0.07 -0.38
C GLN A 44 13.38 -0.42 -1.81
N ARG A 45 14.21 0.35 -2.51
CA ARG A 45 14.51 0.13 -3.93
C ARG A 45 15.14 -1.23 -4.22
N LYS A 46 16.11 -1.68 -3.42
CA LYS A 46 16.80 -2.96 -3.65
C LYS A 46 15.83 -4.15 -3.51
N PRO A 47 15.05 -4.26 -2.43
CA PRO A 47 13.95 -5.22 -2.32
C PRO A 47 12.96 -5.18 -3.48
N LEU A 48 12.50 -3.98 -3.89
CA LEU A 48 11.56 -3.88 -5.01
C LEU A 48 12.18 -4.37 -6.33
N HIS A 49 13.46 -4.04 -6.58
CA HIS A 49 14.15 -4.50 -7.78
C HIS A 49 14.32 -6.03 -7.82
N ALA A 50 14.66 -6.64 -6.67
CA ALA A 50 14.75 -8.09 -6.55
C ALA A 50 13.40 -8.76 -6.83
N LEU A 51 12.30 -8.24 -6.28
CA LEU A 51 10.95 -8.75 -6.57
C LEU A 51 10.57 -8.62 -8.05
N ASN A 52 10.94 -7.50 -8.69
CA ASN A 52 10.71 -7.31 -10.12
C ASN A 52 11.52 -8.29 -10.98
N ALA A 53 12.77 -8.58 -10.61
CA ALA A 53 13.60 -9.55 -11.31
C ALA A 53 13.06 -10.99 -11.22
N LEU A 54 12.30 -11.30 -10.16
CA LEU A 54 11.68 -12.60 -9.94
C LEU A 54 10.27 -12.74 -10.57
N GLY A 55 9.88 -11.82 -11.46
CA GLY A 55 8.57 -11.86 -12.13
C GLY A 55 7.53 -10.87 -11.59
N GLY A 56 7.94 -9.93 -10.72
CA GLY A 56 7.10 -8.83 -10.25
C GLY A 56 6.36 -9.12 -8.95
N LEU A 57 6.04 -8.05 -8.23
CA LEU A 57 5.18 -8.13 -7.06
C LEU A 57 3.71 -8.17 -7.50
N ARG A 58 3.03 -9.27 -7.21
CA ARG A 58 1.58 -9.39 -7.44
C ARG A 58 0.82 -8.65 -6.34
N LEU A 59 0.01 -7.67 -6.75
CA LEU A 59 -0.74 -6.80 -5.84
C LEU A 59 -2.26 -7.11 -5.84
N PRO A 60 -2.97 -6.84 -4.72
CA PRO A 60 -2.40 -6.57 -3.40
C PRO A 60 -1.67 -7.81 -2.88
N LYS A 61 -0.61 -7.59 -2.10
CA LYS A 61 0.00 -8.62 -1.26
C LYS A 61 -0.26 -8.23 0.18
N ILE A 62 -0.76 -9.15 0.99
CA ILE A 62 -1.10 -8.89 2.39
C ILE A 62 -0.47 -9.96 3.27
N GLU A 63 0.26 -9.50 4.28
CA GLU A 63 0.82 -10.35 5.32
C GLU A 63 0.18 -9.97 6.66
N VAL A 64 -0.21 -10.97 7.45
CA VAL A 64 -0.82 -10.76 8.76
C VAL A 64 -0.01 -11.50 9.80
N PHE A 65 0.35 -10.81 10.88
CA PHE A 65 1.09 -11.34 12.01
C PHE A 65 0.31 -11.09 13.30
N GLU A 66 0.53 -11.94 14.29
CA GLU A 66 0.15 -11.66 15.68
C GLU A 66 1.44 -11.59 16.51
N HIS A 67 1.61 -10.51 17.27
CA HIS A 67 2.76 -10.37 18.14
C HIS A 67 2.77 -11.49 19.20
N GLY A 68 3.92 -12.14 19.35
CA GLY A 68 4.10 -13.33 20.20
C GLY A 68 3.76 -14.67 19.52
N SER A 69 2.90 -14.69 18.49
CA SER A 69 2.50 -15.93 17.79
C SER A 69 3.11 -16.09 16.40
N GLY A 70 3.60 -15.02 15.78
CA GLY A 70 4.26 -15.06 14.47
C GLY A 70 3.32 -14.77 13.30
N HIS A 71 3.68 -15.26 12.12
CA HIS A 71 2.94 -15.02 10.88
C HIS A 71 1.69 -15.89 10.80
N LEU A 72 0.54 -15.28 10.53
CA LEU A 72 -0.77 -15.92 10.53
C LEU A 72 -1.33 -16.19 9.13
N LEU A 73 -1.09 -15.26 8.20
CA LEU A 73 -1.72 -15.32 6.89
C LEU A 73 -0.90 -14.58 5.83
N HIS A 74 -0.69 -15.27 4.72
CA HIS A 74 -0.26 -14.70 3.45
C HIS A 74 -1.42 -14.68 2.44
N VAL A 75 -1.63 -13.54 1.78
CA VAL A 75 -2.59 -13.37 0.68
C VAL A 75 -1.94 -12.63 -0.47
N VAL A 76 -2.08 -13.17 -1.69
CA VAL A 76 -1.76 -12.48 -2.94
C VAL A 76 -3.02 -12.39 -3.78
N GLY A 77 -3.33 -11.18 -4.24
CA GLY A 77 -4.64 -10.84 -4.77
C GLY A 77 -5.66 -10.60 -3.65
N TRP A 78 -6.86 -10.14 -4.03
CA TRP A 78 -7.97 -9.99 -3.09
C TRP A 78 -9.27 -10.44 -3.73
N ASP A 79 -9.96 -11.36 -3.06
CA ASP A 79 -11.24 -11.89 -3.51
C ASP A 79 -12.17 -12.17 -2.31
N LYS A 80 -13.40 -12.61 -2.61
CA LYS A 80 -14.45 -12.90 -1.62
C LYS A 80 -14.07 -13.94 -0.55
N ARG A 81 -12.99 -14.71 -0.73
CA ARG A 81 -12.49 -15.71 0.22
C ARG A 81 -11.41 -15.13 1.13
N SER A 82 -10.85 -13.96 0.84
CA SER A 82 -9.78 -13.34 1.61
C SER A 82 -10.19 -13.01 3.04
N LEU A 83 -11.33 -12.32 3.25
CA LEU A 83 -11.84 -12.02 4.60
C LEU A 83 -12.14 -13.29 5.43
N PRO A 84 -12.90 -14.29 4.91
CA PRO A 84 -13.09 -15.53 5.66
C PRO A 84 -11.79 -16.28 5.99
N ARG A 85 -10.73 -16.13 5.19
CA ARG A 85 -9.41 -16.69 5.50
C ARG A 85 -8.74 -15.93 6.64
N LEU A 86 -8.85 -14.61 6.65
CA LEU A 86 -8.37 -13.76 7.75
C LEU A 86 -9.04 -14.12 9.07
N ASP A 87 -10.37 -14.20 9.09
CA ASP A 87 -11.13 -14.57 10.29
C ASP A 87 -10.63 -15.90 10.88
N ARG A 88 -10.46 -16.90 10.02
CA ARG A 88 -9.96 -18.22 10.45
C ARG A 88 -8.51 -18.16 10.95
N ALA A 89 -7.66 -17.35 10.34
CA ALA A 89 -6.26 -17.20 10.76
C ALA A 89 -6.17 -16.58 12.15
N LEU A 90 -6.93 -15.51 12.38
CA LEU A 90 -7.03 -14.82 13.68
C LEU A 90 -7.64 -15.70 14.78
N GLN A 91 -8.58 -16.59 14.44
CA GLN A 91 -9.18 -17.52 15.41
C GLN A 91 -8.28 -18.70 15.76
N LYS A 92 -7.61 -19.30 14.76
CA LYS A 92 -6.87 -20.56 14.95
C LYS A 92 -5.42 -20.40 15.38
N LYS A 93 -4.92 -19.15 15.48
CA LYS A 93 -3.48 -18.84 15.72
C LYS A 93 -2.55 -19.70 14.88
N ARG A 94 -2.94 -19.93 13.62
CA ARG A 94 -2.22 -20.86 12.76
C ARG A 94 -0.96 -20.17 12.26
N ILE A 95 0.20 -20.69 12.63
CA ILE A 95 1.50 -20.20 12.18
C ILE A 95 1.71 -20.65 10.74
N SER A 96 1.94 -19.70 9.83
CA SER A 96 2.50 -19.99 8.51
C SER A 96 3.99 -20.27 8.68
N LEU A 97 4.46 -21.40 8.17
CA LEU A 97 5.88 -21.76 8.18
C LEU A 97 6.49 -21.40 6.83
N GLY A 98 7.58 -20.64 6.84
CA GLY A 98 8.40 -20.34 5.65
C GLY A 98 8.30 -18.93 5.09
N ASP A 99 7.49 -18.06 5.69
CA ASP A 99 7.39 -16.65 5.32
C ASP A 99 8.37 -15.79 6.13
N PRO A 100 8.84 -14.64 5.59
CA PRO A 100 9.79 -13.79 6.30
C PRO A 100 9.16 -13.26 7.60
N PRO A 101 9.92 -13.22 8.71
CA PRO A 101 9.45 -12.61 9.94
C PRO A 101 9.15 -11.12 9.72
N LEU A 102 8.25 -10.57 10.54
CA LEU A 102 7.84 -9.17 10.46
C LEU A 102 9.04 -8.22 10.44
N GLN A 103 10.07 -8.48 11.25
CA GLN A 103 11.26 -7.65 11.36
C GLN A 103 12.04 -7.56 10.05
N GLU A 104 12.12 -8.65 9.29
CA GLU A 104 12.76 -8.64 7.97
C GLU A 104 11.95 -7.79 6.99
N ILE A 105 10.62 -7.86 7.03
CA ILE A 105 9.77 -6.98 6.22
C ILE A 105 10.01 -5.52 6.62
N LEU A 106 9.93 -5.18 7.91
CA LEU A 106 10.08 -3.81 8.39
C LEU A 106 11.46 -3.21 8.07
N ALA A 107 12.52 -4.03 8.06
CA ALA A 107 13.86 -3.60 7.67
C ALA A 107 13.97 -3.21 6.18
N THR A 108 13.00 -3.60 5.35
CA THR A 108 12.93 -3.23 3.92
C THR A 108 12.10 -1.98 3.66
N LEU A 109 11.62 -1.29 4.69
CA LEU A 109 10.69 -0.16 4.52
C LEU A 109 11.36 1.17 4.87
N ASP A 110 11.06 2.15 4.05
CA ASP A 110 11.33 3.55 4.34
C ASP A 110 9.99 4.29 4.57
N ASP A 111 10.04 5.43 5.25
CA ASP A 111 8.93 6.39 5.27
C ASP A 111 8.79 7.07 3.89
N LYS A 112 7.83 7.99 3.77
CA LYS A 112 7.59 8.72 2.52
C LYS A 112 8.74 9.66 2.12
N ASP A 113 9.59 10.01 3.08
CA ASP A 113 10.73 10.90 2.89
C ASP A 113 12.03 10.12 2.62
N GLY A 114 11.98 8.79 2.64
CA GLY A 114 13.11 7.91 2.35
C GLY A 114 13.97 7.57 3.56
N ASN A 115 13.51 7.84 4.79
CA ASN A 115 14.22 7.43 6.01
C ASN A 115 13.77 6.04 6.46
N ALA A 116 14.66 5.30 7.12
CA ALA A 116 14.29 4.03 7.74
C ALA A 116 13.15 4.23 8.74
N ILE A 117 12.13 3.38 8.68
CA ILE A 117 11.01 3.48 9.62
C ILE A 117 11.46 3.10 11.03
N THR A 118 10.84 3.72 12.04
CA THR A 118 10.91 3.23 13.42
C THR A 118 9.73 2.29 13.67
N PRO A 119 9.96 0.99 13.95
CA PRO A 119 8.88 0.06 14.26
C PRO A 119 8.06 0.55 15.44
N LEU A 120 6.73 0.47 15.31
CA LEU A 120 5.85 0.82 16.42
C LEU A 120 5.95 -0.23 17.55
N PRO A 121 5.86 0.19 18.82
CA PRO A 121 5.80 -0.77 19.93
C PRO A 121 4.54 -1.62 19.81
N LEU A 122 4.71 -2.93 19.94
CA LEU A 122 3.66 -3.94 19.89
C LEU A 122 3.46 -4.55 21.28
N ALA A 123 2.22 -4.81 21.64
CA ALA A 123 1.86 -5.62 22.80
C ALA A 123 1.48 -7.05 22.36
N ASP A 124 1.54 -8.01 23.28
CA ASP A 124 1.09 -9.38 23.00
C ASP A 124 -0.36 -9.40 22.51
N GLY A 125 -0.60 -10.11 21.40
CA GLY A 125 -1.91 -10.15 20.74
C GLY A 125 -2.22 -8.97 19.81
N ASP A 126 -1.34 -7.96 19.69
CA ASP A 126 -1.47 -6.95 18.64
C ASP A 126 -1.35 -7.63 17.27
N VAL A 127 -2.28 -7.31 16.36
CA VAL A 127 -2.30 -7.85 15.00
C VAL A 127 -1.62 -6.87 14.06
N VAL A 128 -0.57 -7.31 13.38
CA VAL A 128 0.12 -6.49 12.38
C VAL A 128 -0.36 -6.89 10.99
N VAL A 129 -0.91 -5.94 10.24
CA VAL A 129 -1.37 -6.12 8.87
C VAL A 129 -0.48 -5.31 7.94
N VAL A 130 0.27 -6.00 7.10
CA VAL A 130 1.13 -5.39 6.09
C VAL A 130 0.42 -5.48 4.75
N VAL A 131 0.18 -4.35 4.09
CA VAL A 131 -0.51 -4.28 2.80
C VAL A 131 0.40 -3.64 1.77
N TYR A 132 0.90 -4.43 0.83
CA TYR A 132 1.57 -3.92 -0.35
C TYR A 132 0.52 -3.46 -1.36
N TRP A 133 0.65 -2.22 -1.84
CA TRP A 133 -0.32 -1.60 -2.73
C TRP A 133 0.36 -0.68 -3.76
N ALA A 134 -0.42 -0.21 -4.73
CA ALA A 134 -0.03 0.84 -5.66
C ALA A 134 -1.28 1.58 -6.17
N ALA A 135 -1.13 2.83 -6.62
CA ALA A 135 -2.26 3.64 -7.09
C ALA A 135 -3.02 3.01 -8.27
N TRP A 136 -2.31 2.32 -9.16
CA TRP A 136 -2.89 1.61 -10.30
C TRP A 136 -3.55 0.28 -9.95
N CYS A 137 -3.44 -0.18 -8.69
CA CYS A 137 -3.98 -1.46 -8.26
C CYS A 137 -5.44 -1.31 -7.76
N GLY A 138 -6.40 -1.50 -8.66
CA GLY A 138 -7.83 -1.50 -8.32
C GLY A 138 -8.20 -2.46 -7.17
N PRO A 139 -7.80 -3.75 -7.21
CA PRO A 139 -8.07 -4.69 -6.12
C PRO A 139 -7.46 -4.31 -4.77
N CYS A 140 -6.40 -3.49 -4.75
CA CYS A 140 -5.83 -2.98 -3.51
C CYS A 140 -6.83 -2.07 -2.78
N GLY A 141 -7.47 -1.14 -3.48
CA GLY A 141 -8.48 -0.26 -2.86
C GLY A 141 -9.66 -1.04 -2.25
N THR A 142 -10.12 -2.10 -2.93
CA THR A 142 -11.13 -3.02 -2.39
C THR A 142 -10.64 -3.70 -1.12
N ALA A 143 -9.43 -4.27 -1.14
CA ALA A 143 -8.84 -4.95 0.02
C ALA A 143 -8.73 -4.02 1.22
N MET A 144 -8.22 -2.79 1.00
CA MET A 144 -8.03 -1.82 2.07
C MET A 144 -9.39 -1.37 2.66
N THR A 145 -10.40 -1.19 1.81
CA THR A 145 -11.76 -0.85 2.27
C THR A 145 -12.37 -1.95 3.12
N GLU A 146 -12.23 -3.20 2.70
CA GLU A 146 -12.77 -4.36 3.40
C GLU A 146 -12.04 -4.63 4.72
N LEU A 147 -10.70 -4.55 4.72
CA LEU A 147 -9.89 -4.68 5.94
C LEU A 147 -10.23 -3.60 6.96
N ARG A 148 -10.37 -2.34 6.52
CA ARG A 148 -10.77 -1.24 7.41
C ARG A 148 -12.12 -1.51 8.07
N LYS A 149 -13.13 -1.92 7.27
CA LYS A 149 -14.46 -2.27 7.80
C LYS A 149 -14.39 -3.45 8.77
N HIS A 150 -13.58 -4.46 8.47
CA HIS A 150 -13.38 -5.62 9.33
C HIS A 150 -12.76 -5.21 10.68
N MET A 151 -11.68 -4.43 10.68
CA MET A 151 -11.04 -3.93 11.90
C MET A 151 -11.97 -3.02 12.72
N GLN A 152 -12.80 -2.23 12.05
CA GLN A 152 -13.82 -1.40 12.70
C GLN A 152 -14.88 -2.24 13.41
N ALA A 153 -15.22 -3.42 12.87
CA ALA A 153 -16.19 -4.33 13.44
C ALA A 153 -15.65 -5.14 14.64
N ASP A 154 -14.33 -5.18 14.83
CA ASP A 154 -13.68 -5.83 15.99
C ASP A 154 -12.85 -4.81 16.81
N PRO A 155 -13.50 -3.96 17.62
CA PRO A 155 -12.81 -3.00 18.47
C PRO A 155 -12.05 -3.66 19.64
N SER A 156 -12.25 -4.96 19.88
CA SER A 156 -11.58 -5.69 20.96
C SER A 156 -10.12 -5.98 20.63
N ARG A 157 -9.77 -5.98 19.34
CA ARG A 157 -8.40 -6.19 18.86
C ARG A 157 -7.75 -4.86 18.49
N ARG A 158 -6.47 -4.78 18.80
CA ARG A 158 -5.60 -3.71 18.35
C ARG A 158 -4.87 -4.15 17.09
N TYR A 159 -4.84 -3.25 16.11
CA TYR A 159 -4.16 -3.47 14.86
C TYR A 159 -3.06 -2.45 14.63
N VAL A 160 -1.96 -2.90 14.04
CA VAL A 160 -0.95 -2.03 13.42
C VAL A 160 -0.94 -2.31 11.93
N TRP A 161 -1.23 -1.30 11.13
CA TRP A 161 -1.32 -1.41 9.69
C TRP A 161 -0.14 -0.71 9.04
N TYR A 162 0.69 -1.45 8.30
CA TYR A 162 1.71 -0.91 7.41
C TYR A 162 1.24 -0.92 5.95
N ALA A 163 0.95 0.24 5.38
CA ALA A 163 0.57 0.38 3.97
C ALA A 163 1.81 0.69 3.14
N ILE A 164 2.38 -0.35 2.52
CA ILE A 164 3.61 -0.28 1.75
C ILE A 164 3.29 0.06 0.29
N GLU A 165 3.62 1.27 -0.14
CA GLU A 165 3.58 1.61 -1.55
C GLU A 165 4.71 0.89 -2.30
N ALA A 166 4.32 0.02 -3.22
CA ALA A 166 5.22 -0.82 -4.02
C ALA A 166 5.03 -0.55 -5.52
N ASP A 167 4.92 0.73 -5.89
CA ASP A 167 4.82 1.16 -7.28
C ASP A 167 6.22 1.26 -7.95
N PRO A 168 6.54 0.39 -8.92
CA PRO A 168 7.85 0.41 -9.58
C PRO A 168 8.07 1.64 -10.46
N VAL A 169 7.02 2.34 -10.88
CA VAL A 169 7.15 3.56 -11.68
C VAL A 169 7.55 4.74 -10.80
N LYS A 170 6.86 4.94 -9.67
CA LYS A 170 7.17 6.04 -8.74
C LYS A 170 8.58 5.95 -8.16
N GLN A 171 9.04 4.75 -7.86
CA GLN A 171 10.42 4.56 -7.40
C GLN A 171 11.47 4.88 -8.47
N LYS A 172 11.15 4.72 -9.76
CA LYS A 172 12.05 5.18 -10.83
C LYS A 172 12.07 6.71 -10.92
N LEU A 173 10.94 7.37 -10.73
CA LEU A 173 10.83 8.84 -10.76
C LEU A 173 11.57 9.50 -9.58
N GLN A 174 11.45 8.96 -8.36
CA GLN A 174 12.20 9.46 -7.20
C GLN A 174 13.73 9.51 -7.46
N ARG A 175 14.27 8.61 -8.30
CA ARG A 175 15.70 8.64 -8.70
C ARG A 175 16.08 9.82 -9.59
N GLN A 176 15.13 10.35 -10.36
CA GLN A 176 15.40 11.45 -11.29
C GLN A 176 15.40 12.79 -10.56
N THR A 177 14.62 12.91 -9.49
CA THR A 177 14.46 14.16 -8.74
C THR A 177 15.51 14.37 -7.63
N THR A 178 16.23 13.33 -7.19
CA THR A 178 17.30 13.41 -6.17
C THR A 178 18.71 13.58 -6.74
N ARG A 179 18.84 14.27 -7.89
CA ARG A 179 20.15 14.61 -8.49
C ARG A 179 20.51 16.07 -8.30
#